data_AF-A0A3M2E3E3-F1
#
_entry.id   AF-A0A3M2E3E3-F1
#
_cell.length_a   1.000
_cell.length_b   1.000
_cell.length_c   1.000
_cell.angle_alpha   90.00
_cell.angle_beta   90.00
_cell.angle_gamma   90.00
#
_symmetry.space_group_name_H-M   'P 1'
#
loop_
_entity.id
_entity.type
_entity.pdbx_description
1 polymer ?
#
loop_
_entity_poly.entity_id
_entity_poly.type
_entity_poly.pdbx_seq_one_letter_code
_entity_poly.pdbx_strand_id
1 'polypeptide(L)'
;MADIELVPRRIRAGVYEAILVARTGAPPKVEVFHLERSLPGVTVTPVAERPDHWELRVPIPAELLSQGVQTFLVHDGEGQKLGAFTIVVGEPLEDDIRAELDLLRAELDMLKRAFRRHCLETAQTASR
;
A
#
# COMPACT_ATOMS: atom_id res chain seq x y z
N MET A 1 -2.33 23.35 -12.21
CA MET A 1 -1.96 22.27 -11.28
C MET A 1 -3.20 21.90 -10.50
N ALA A 2 -3.83 20.79 -10.87
CA ALA A 2 -4.94 20.24 -10.10
C ALA A 2 -4.32 19.41 -8.96
N ASP A 3 -4.62 19.76 -7.72
CA ASP A 3 -4.30 18.90 -6.57
C ASP A 3 -5.24 17.69 -6.64
N ILE A 4 -4.72 16.56 -7.10
CA ILE A 4 -5.46 15.30 -7.25
C ILE A 4 -4.98 14.37 -6.15
N GLU A 5 -5.87 14.03 -5.22
CA GLU A 5 -5.59 13.04 -4.19
C GLU A 5 -6.08 11.66 -4.64
N LEU A 6 -5.20 10.66 -4.61
CA LEU A 6 -5.56 9.26 -4.86
C LEU A 6 -5.85 8.56 -3.52
N VAL A 7 -7.08 8.09 -3.35
CA VAL A 7 -7.54 7.30 -2.21
C VAL A 7 -7.75 5.84 -2.65
N PRO A 8 -6.82 4.91 -2.36
CA PRO A 8 -6.94 3.51 -2.73
C PRO A 8 -8.16 2.85 -2.10
N ARG A 9 -8.81 1.90 -2.79
CA ARG A 9 -9.89 1.09 -2.21
C ARG A 9 -9.56 -0.39 -2.18
N ARG A 10 -9.58 -1.05 -3.33
CA ARG A 10 -9.49 -2.52 -3.42
C ARG A 10 -9.14 -2.98 -4.82
N ILE A 11 -8.79 -4.25 -4.93
CA ILE A 11 -8.77 -4.99 -6.20
C ILE A 11 -9.92 -6.00 -6.16
N ARG A 12 -10.77 -6.00 -7.19
CA ARG A 12 -11.88 -6.95 -7.31
C ARG A 12 -12.04 -7.37 -8.78
N ALA A 13 -12.17 -8.68 -9.02
CA ALA A 13 -12.39 -9.24 -10.35
C ALA A 13 -11.39 -8.73 -11.42
N GLY A 14 -10.11 -8.64 -11.06
CA GLY A 14 -9.06 -8.16 -11.97
C GLY A 14 -9.09 -6.65 -12.21
N VAL A 15 -9.80 -5.87 -11.40
CA VAL A 15 -9.87 -4.42 -11.52
C VAL A 15 -9.40 -3.77 -10.22
N TYR A 16 -8.42 -2.88 -10.29
CA TYR A 16 -8.08 -1.98 -9.20
C TYR A 16 -9.06 -0.80 -9.17
N GLU A 17 -9.65 -0.56 -8.01
CA GLU A 17 -10.62 0.50 -7.74
C GLU A 17 -10.03 1.51 -6.74
N ALA A 18 -10.13 2.79 -7.06
CA ALA A 18 -9.72 3.89 -6.19
C ALA A 18 -10.66 5.09 -6.37
N ILE A 19 -10.59 6.05 -5.44
CA ILE A 19 -11.23 7.36 -5.59
C ILE A 19 -10.15 8.40 -5.87
N LEU A 20 -10.42 9.28 -6.82
CA LEU A 20 -9.65 10.51 -7.03
C LEU A 20 -10.47 11.66 -6.47
N VAL A 21 -9.87 12.47 -5.61
CA VAL A 21 -10.46 13.72 -5.13
C VAL A 21 -9.80 14.85 -5.89
N ALA A 22 -10.58 15.56 -6.72
CA ALA A 22 -10.08 16.61 -7.59
C ALA A 22 -11.16 17.66 -7.87
N ARG A 23 -10.86 18.94 -7.59
CA ARG A 23 -11.74 20.09 -7.80
C ARG A 23 -11.66 20.63 -9.22
N THR A 24 -11.80 19.74 -10.20
CA THR A 24 -11.52 20.04 -11.61
C THR A 24 -12.77 20.30 -12.45
N GLY A 25 -13.98 20.07 -11.92
CA GLY A 25 -15.26 20.22 -12.64
C GLY A 25 -15.46 19.23 -13.81
N ALA A 26 -14.39 18.56 -14.24
CA ALA A 26 -14.30 17.54 -15.27
C ALA A 26 -13.43 16.37 -14.78
N PRO A 27 -13.56 15.17 -15.37
CA PRO A 27 -12.80 14.00 -14.95
C PRO A 27 -11.28 14.27 -14.99
N PRO A 28 -10.54 14.06 -13.89
CA PRO A 28 -9.09 14.18 -13.89
C PRO A 28 -8.48 13.16 -14.86
N LYS A 29 -7.49 13.60 -15.63
CA LYS A 29 -6.70 12.69 -16.48
C LYS A 29 -5.77 11.88 -15.59
N VAL A 30 -5.79 10.56 -15.77
CA VAL A 30 -4.94 9.62 -15.04
C VAL A 30 -4.41 8.57 -16.00
N GLU A 31 -3.13 8.27 -15.86
CA GLU A 31 -2.44 7.21 -16.58
C GLU A 31 -1.84 6.22 -15.58
N VAL A 32 -1.85 4.94 -15.93
CA VAL A 32 -1.30 3.89 -15.08
C VAL A 32 -0.22 3.14 -15.83
N PHE A 33 0.89 2.85 -15.17
CA PHE A 33 2.05 2.21 -15.78
C PHE A 33 2.50 0.98 -15.00
N HIS A 34 2.93 -0.04 -15.74
CA HIS A 34 3.67 -1.19 -15.20
C HIS A 34 4.94 -1.35 -16.02
N LEU A 35 6.11 -1.34 -15.37
CA LEU A 35 7.42 -1.39 -16.02
C LEU A 35 7.53 -0.41 -17.21
N GLU A 36 7.16 0.84 -16.96
CA GLU A 36 7.16 1.96 -17.94
C GLU A 36 6.18 1.81 -19.12
N ARG A 37 5.34 0.76 -19.12
CA ARG A 37 4.31 0.55 -20.14
C ARG A 37 2.96 1.01 -19.62
N SER A 38 2.28 1.87 -20.40
CA SER A 38 0.94 2.35 -20.07
C SER A 38 -0.08 1.23 -20.15
N LEU A 39 -0.98 1.16 -19.17
CA LEU A 39 -2.08 0.22 -19.11
C LEU A 39 -3.28 0.75 -19.91
N PRO A 40 -3.88 -0.08 -20.78
CA PRO A 40 -5.11 0.28 -21.47
C PRO A 40 -6.33 0.16 -20.54
N GLY A 41 -7.44 0.80 -20.94
CA GLY A 41 -8.74 0.59 -20.29
C GLY A 41 -8.91 1.28 -18.92
N VAL A 42 -8.00 2.16 -18.53
CA VAL A 42 -8.18 3.05 -17.38
C VAL A 42 -9.40 3.93 -17.59
N THR A 43 -10.31 3.93 -16.62
CA THR A 43 -11.55 4.73 -16.69
C THR A 43 -11.70 5.56 -15.42
N VAL A 44 -12.20 6.78 -15.59
CA VAL A 44 -12.48 7.73 -14.52
C VAL A 44 -13.92 8.21 -14.68
N THR A 45 -14.76 7.95 -13.69
CA THR A 45 -16.20 8.26 -13.75
C THR A 45 -16.64 9.05 -12.51
N PRO A 46 -17.64 9.94 -12.59
CA PRO A 46 -18.09 10.72 -11.44
C PRO A 46 -18.74 9.82 -10.38
N VAL A 47 -18.48 10.08 -9.11
CA VAL A 47 -19.18 9.43 -7.99
C VAL A 47 -20.48 10.18 -7.73
N ALA A 48 -21.60 9.47 -7.75
CA ALA A 48 -22.92 10.05 -7.46
C ALA A 48 -22.92 10.76 -6.10
N GLU A 49 -23.57 11.93 -6.04
CA GLU A 49 -23.78 12.72 -4.82
C GLU A 49 -22.52 13.25 -4.13
N ARG A 50 -21.33 13.06 -4.73
CA ARG A 50 -20.07 13.59 -4.22
C ARG A 50 -19.40 14.47 -5.27
N PRO A 51 -19.67 15.79 -5.27
CA PRO A 51 -18.87 16.71 -6.08
C PRO A 51 -17.39 16.54 -5.72
N ASP A 52 -16.52 16.66 -6.72
CA ASP A 52 -15.07 16.47 -6.64
C ASP A 52 -14.57 15.02 -6.47
N HIS A 53 -15.44 14.01 -6.40
CA HIS A 53 -15.03 12.61 -6.29
C HIS A 53 -15.21 11.86 -7.60
N TRP A 54 -14.17 11.15 -8.01
CA TRP A 54 -14.15 10.36 -9.23
C TRP A 54 -13.72 8.92 -8.93
N GLU A 55 -14.47 7.95 -9.43
CA GLU A 55 -14.11 6.54 -9.36
C GLU A 55 -13.10 6.21 -10.47
N LEU A 56 -11.90 5.83 -10.06
CA LEU A 56 -10.85 5.30 -10.91
C LEU A 56 -10.97 3.77 -10.96
N ARG A 57 -11.10 3.22 -12.16
CA ARG A 57 -11.08 1.77 -12.42
C ARG A 57 -9.97 1.45 -13.40
N VAL A 58 -9.09 0.54 -12.99
CA VAL A 58 -7.90 0.11 -13.74
C VAL A 58 -8.00 -1.40 -13.94
N PRO A 59 -8.42 -1.87 -15.13
CA PRO A 59 -8.35 -3.28 -15.48
C PRO A 59 -6.89 -3.75 -15.46
N ILE A 60 -6.63 -4.86 -14.79
CA ILE A 60 -5.29 -5.46 -14.66
C ILE A 60 -5.20 -6.56 -15.71
N PRO A 61 -4.40 -6.40 -16.77
CA PRO A 61 -4.20 -7.45 -17.76
C PRO A 61 -3.62 -8.71 -17.12
N ALA A 62 -4.18 -9.88 -17.45
CA ALA A 62 -3.80 -11.14 -16.83
C ALA A 62 -2.33 -11.51 -17.11
N GLU A 63 -1.80 -11.09 -18.25
CA GLU A 63 -0.41 -11.26 -18.65
C GLU A 63 0.59 -10.52 -17.74
N LEU A 64 0.13 -9.52 -16.97
CA LEU A 64 0.98 -8.81 -16.00
C LEU A 64 1.01 -9.50 -14.62
N LEU A 65 0.17 -10.53 -14.41
CA LEU A 65 0.14 -11.32 -13.17
C LEU A 65 1.23 -12.41 -13.21
N SER A 66 2.46 -12.01 -12.86
CA SER A 66 3.61 -12.91 -12.78
C SER A 66 4.13 -13.04 -11.35
N GLN A 67 4.86 -14.14 -11.08
CA GLN A 67 5.47 -14.42 -9.78
C GLN A 67 6.28 -13.22 -9.24
N GLY A 68 6.25 -13.05 -7.93
CA GLY A 68 6.90 -11.95 -7.22
C GLY A 68 5.98 -10.74 -7.04
N VAL A 69 6.60 -9.55 -7.04
CA VAL A 69 5.95 -8.28 -6.71
C VAL A 69 5.77 -7.44 -7.96
N GLN A 70 4.53 -7.12 -8.29
CA GLN A 70 4.16 -6.29 -9.45
C GLN A 70 3.65 -4.94 -8.97
N THR A 71 4.34 -3.85 -9.31
CA THR A 71 3.98 -2.50 -8.90
C THR A 71 3.46 -1.69 -10.09
N PHE A 72 2.31 -1.06 -9.88
CA PHE A 72 1.63 -0.22 -10.86
C PHE A 72 1.63 1.21 -10.37
N LEU A 73 2.15 2.12 -11.19
CA LEU A 73 2.28 3.55 -10.87
C LEU A 73 1.10 4.31 -11.45
N VAL A 74 0.47 5.15 -10.63
CA VAL A 74 -0.63 6.03 -11.03
C VAL A 74 -0.10 7.44 -11.14
N HIS A 75 -0.21 8.03 -12.33
CA HIS A 75 0.19 9.40 -12.63
C HIS A 75 -1.01 10.23 -13.08
N ASP A 76 -0.92 11.55 -12.93
CA ASP A 76 -1.85 12.47 -13.58
C ASP A 76 -1.49 12.66 -15.06
N GLY A 77 -2.30 13.45 -15.78
CA GLY A 77 -2.06 13.77 -17.19
C GLY A 77 -0.86 14.68 -17.47
N GLU A 78 -0.16 15.16 -16.44
CA GLU A 78 1.09 15.95 -16.55
C GLU A 78 2.33 15.07 -16.25
N GLY A 79 2.14 13.80 -15.88
CA GLY A 79 3.19 12.85 -15.53
C GLY A 79 3.62 12.90 -14.06
N GLN A 80 2.92 13.64 -13.21
CA GLN A 80 3.18 13.68 -11.77
C GLN A 80 2.61 12.42 -11.11
N LYS A 81 3.41 11.79 -10.24
CA LYS A 81 2.99 10.60 -9.50
C LYS A 81 1.94 10.95 -8.47
N LEU A 82 0.78 10.30 -8.57
CA LEU A 82 -0.33 10.38 -7.61
C LEU A 82 -0.23 9.27 -6.55
N GLY A 83 0.27 8.09 -6.96
CA GLY A 83 0.43 6.96 -6.06
C GLY A 83 0.81 5.68 -6.78
N ALA A 84 0.61 4.55 -6.12
CA ALA A 84 0.88 3.23 -6.68
C ALA A 84 0.04 2.15 -5.98
N PHE A 85 -0.15 1.02 -6.64
CA PHE A 85 -0.64 -0.21 -6.03
C PHE A 85 0.25 -1.39 -6.40
N THR A 86 0.23 -2.43 -5.58
CA THR A 86 1.11 -3.59 -5.72
C THR A 86 0.29 -4.87 -5.65
N ILE A 87 0.63 -5.83 -6.51
CA ILE A 87 0.11 -7.19 -6.49
C ILE A 87 1.28 -8.12 -6.20
N VAL A 88 1.13 -8.96 -5.18
CA VAL A 88 2.12 -10.00 -4.85
C VAL A 88 1.53 -11.33 -5.29
N VAL A 89 2.24 -12.06 -6.14
CA VAL A 89 1.84 -13.36 -6.67
C VAL A 89 2.92 -14.37 -6.32
N GLY A 90 2.54 -15.49 -5.71
CA GLY A 90 3.46 -16.54 -5.30
C GLY A 90 3.14 -17.06 -3.91
N GLU A 91 3.95 -17.98 -3.42
CA GLU A 91 3.87 -18.39 -2.03
C GLU A 91 4.32 -17.22 -1.16
N PRO A 92 3.50 -16.80 -0.18
CA PRO A 92 3.99 -15.92 0.84
C PRO A 92 5.18 -16.61 1.51
N LEU A 93 6.26 -15.87 1.77
CA LEU A 93 7.30 -16.28 2.71
C LEU A 93 6.75 -16.27 4.16
N GLU A 94 5.48 -16.63 4.36
CA GLU A 94 4.72 -16.45 5.59
C GLU A 94 5.30 -17.29 6.72
N ASP A 95 5.77 -18.51 6.44
CA ASP A 95 6.35 -19.37 7.47
C ASP A 95 7.73 -18.86 7.92
N ASP A 96 8.58 -18.44 6.98
CA ASP A 96 9.90 -17.88 7.32
C ASP A 96 9.77 -16.54 8.05
N ILE A 97 8.88 -15.64 7.59
CA ILE A 97 8.70 -14.33 8.24
C ILE A 97 8.05 -14.47 9.62
N ARG A 98 7.10 -15.42 9.81
CA ARG A 98 6.52 -15.70 11.13
C ARG A 98 7.55 -16.33 12.06
N ALA A 99 8.40 -17.23 11.55
CA ALA A 99 9.48 -17.83 12.32
C ALA A 99 10.49 -16.77 12.79
N GLU A 100 10.91 -15.87 11.90
CA GLU A 100 11.80 -14.75 12.25
C GLU A 100 11.15 -13.77 13.24
N LEU A 101 9.85 -13.49 13.08
CA LEU A 101 9.10 -12.64 14.01
C LEU A 101 8.96 -13.27 15.40
N ASP A 102 8.74 -14.58 15.48
CA ASP A 102 8.66 -15.31 16.74
C ASP A 102 10.03 -15.40 17.44
N LEU A 103 11.11 -15.55 16.67
CA LEU A 103 12.48 -15.46 17.18
C LEU A 103 12.76 -14.08 17.80
N LEU A 104 12.43 -12.99 17.08
CA LEU A 104 12.59 -11.63 17.57
C LEU A 104 11.78 -11.36 18.85
N ARG A 105 10.57 -11.90 18.96
CA ARG A 105 9.76 -11.83 20.20
C ARG A 105 10.41 -12.55 21.36
N ALA A 106 10.97 -13.74 21.11
CA ALA A 106 11.67 -14.51 22.13
C ALA A 106 12.91 -13.77 22.66
N GLU A 107 13.69 -13.15 21.77
CA GLU A 107 14.85 -12.33 22.14
C GLU A 107 14.44 -11.09 22.95
N LEU A 108 13.38 -10.39 22.52
CA LEU A 108 12.85 -9.24 23.26
C LEU A 108 12.34 -9.61 24.65
N ASP A 109 11.71 -10.77 24.80
CA ASP A 109 11.24 -11.24 26.10
C ASP A 109 12.41 -11.64 27.02
N MET A 110 13.49 -12.19 26.48
CA MET A 110 14.72 -12.41 27.21
C MET A 110 15.31 -11.08 27.70
N LEU A 111 15.38 -10.06 26.83
CA LEU A 111 15.85 -8.72 27.19
C LEU A 111 14.97 -8.07 28.27
N LYS A 112 13.64 -8.14 28.15
CA LYS A 112 12.70 -7.63 29.16
C LYS A 112 12.93 -8.29 30.52
N ARG A 113 13.17 -9.60 30.56
CA ARG A 113 13.43 -10.34 31.82
C ARG A 113 14.74 -9.90 32.45
N ALA A 114 15.80 -9.76 31.65
CA ALA A 114 17.09 -9.27 32.13
C ALA A 114 16.98 -7.84 32.68
N PHE A 115 16.29 -6.96 31.96
CA PHE A 115 16.07 -5.57 32.36
C PHE A 115 15.26 -5.46 33.65
N ARG A 116 14.14 -6.20 33.76
CA ARG A 116 13.32 -6.23 34.99
C ARG A 116 14.13 -6.68 36.20
N ARG A 117 14.96 -7.71 36.04
CA ARG A 117 15.85 -8.21 37.09
C ARG A 117 16.85 -7.15 37.51
N HIS A 118 17.48 -6.48 36.55
CA HIS A 118 18.43 -5.41 36.82
C HIS A 118 17.78 -4.26 37.59
N CYS A 119 16.59 -3.79 37.19
CA CYS A 119 15.87 -2.75 37.93
C CYS A 119 15.57 -3.13 39.38
N LEU A 120 15.22 -4.40 39.63
CA LEU A 120 14.97 -4.90 40.99
C LEU A 120 16.25 -4.96 41.83
N GLU A 121 17.37 -5.41 41.24
CA GLU A 121 18.69 -5.47 41.89
C GLU A 121 19.22 -4.06 42.23
N THR A 122 19.06 -3.11 41.31
CA THR A 122 19.45 -1.70 41.54
C THR A 122 18.58 -1.05 42.63
N ALA A 123 17.27 -1.31 42.64
CA ALA A 123 16.37 -0.79 43.68
C ALA A 123 16.69 -1.36 45.09
N GLN A 124 17.09 -2.63 45.18
CA GLN A 124 17.50 -3.25 46.44
C GLN A 124 18.85 -2.72 46.95
N THR A 125 19.75 -2.37 46.03
CA THR A 125 21.07 -1.81 46.36
C THR A 125 20.94 -0.35 46.81
N ALA A 126 19.98 0.41 46.28
CA ALA A 126 19.71 1.80 46.69
C ALA A 126 18.96 1.94 48.03
N SER A 127 18.38 0.84 48.56
CA SER A 127 17.64 0.82 49.85
C SER A 127 18.48 0.31 51.03
N ARG A 128 19.79 0.08 50.84
CA ARG A 128 20.77 -0.22 51.88
C ARG A 128 21.69 0.97 52.08
#